data_AF-A0A858RKV7-F1
#
_entry.id   AF-A0A858RKV7-F1
#
_cell.length_a   1.000
_cell.length_b   1.000
_cell.length_c   1.000
_cell.angle_alpha   90.00
_cell.angle_beta   90.00
_cell.angle_gamma   90.00
#
_symmetry.space_group_name_H-M   'P 1'
#
loop_
_entity.id
_entity.type
_entity.pdbx_description
1 polymer ?
#
loop_
_entity_poly.entity_id
_entity_poly.type
_entity_poly.pdbx_seq_one_letter_code
_entity_poly.pdbx_strand_id
1 'polypeptide(L)'
;MDLDQDQEYVENVTYAPKKRSFWSKLGGGALSISILVHVGLLVLGAFWVFQIIQEPPKKVDFMPAGGGGGSPESTMQQKQRTSLVQKNVARVSAIGVSSDLSLPEPELGSEMSSLSNIGGGGMSGGLGGNGSGGGKGNGRGSGFGDGMGPGMGDGTGIKNPFGAIEATPSALVGTFYDLKQTSDRQPTNMTDDEMRLKVRDIVDKGFKEKEFRDYYKASQKLYQNKLHMPFMSAEAAPAAFNCEKEVQPRRWIVVYRGTVKAPKTGKFRFVGAGDDLLVVRFNNRTVFDYGYTLGCTGTHMFGRAADVDGTNDVPELAKDIRKMGPMRVPIQFYKYETSPNYNDNIGGFAVGPEFSVKEGNAYPVEILIGEIPGGYFGVSLLIEEIGENYEKATTGAPILPLFRLDNSLPDPNMEGPAPRYAKEGPIWKQSGTSGMVPGI
;
A
#
# COMPACT_ATOMS: atom_id res chain seq x y z
N MET A 1 18.83 79.34 -43.16
CA MET A 1 19.41 80.55 -42.55
C MET A 1 19.37 80.28 -41.07
N ASP A 2 20.56 80.05 -40.51
CA ASP A 2 20.96 79.98 -39.11
C ASP A 2 20.10 79.17 -38.11
N LEU A 3 20.77 78.24 -37.42
CA LEU A 3 21.07 78.41 -36.00
C LEU A 3 22.18 77.43 -35.60
N ASP A 4 23.18 77.92 -34.89
CA ASP A 4 24.31 77.13 -34.40
C ASP A 4 23.86 76.04 -33.41
N GLN A 5 24.59 74.92 -33.41
CA GLN A 5 24.55 73.94 -32.32
C GLN A 5 25.96 73.74 -31.76
N ASP A 6 26.20 74.30 -30.58
CA ASP A 6 27.38 74.00 -29.78
C ASP A 6 27.41 72.51 -29.42
N GLN A 7 28.40 71.77 -29.92
CA GLN A 7 28.68 70.42 -29.45
C GLN A 7 29.69 70.44 -28.30
N GLU A 8 29.17 70.13 -27.10
CA GLU A 8 29.92 69.98 -25.87
C GLU A 8 30.88 68.77 -25.95
N TYR A 9 32.19 69.01 -25.78
CA TYR A 9 33.21 67.97 -25.80
C TYR A 9 33.18 67.15 -24.50
N VAL A 10 32.46 66.02 -24.51
CA VAL A 10 32.47 65.06 -23.40
C VAL A 10 33.75 64.21 -23.44
N GLU A 11 34.63 64.42 -22.46
CA GLU A 11 35.87 63.66 -22.29
C GLU A 11 35.56 62.21 -21.84
N ASN A 12 35.65 61.26 -22.78
CA ASN A 12 35.37 59.86 -22.52
C ASN A 12 36.53 59.17 -21.78
N VAL A 13 36.50 59.21 -20.44
CA VAL A 13 37.42 58.46 -19.57
C VAL A 13 37.21 56.96 -19.75
N THR A 14 38.06 56.33 -20.56
CA THR A 14 38.00 54.89 -20.85
C THR A 14 38.60 54.05 -19.72
N TYR A 15 37.76 53.55 -18.82
CA TYR A 15 38.18 52.58 -17.81
C TYR A 15 38.59 51.25 -18.45
N ALA A 16 39.88 50.91 -18.35
CA ALA A 16 40.39 49.63 -18.80
C ALA A 16 39.69 48.46 -18.06
N PRO A 17 39.17 47.44 -18.78
CA PRO A 17 38.39 46.36 -18.16
C PRO A 17 39.28 45.51 -17.24
N LYS A 18 38.98 45.55 -15.93
CA LYS A 18 39.70 44.80 -14.90
C LYS A 18 39.63 43.30 -15.20
N LYS A 19 40.78 42.68 -15.54
CA LYS A 19 40.86 41.26 -15.95
C LYS A 19 40.25 40.34 -14.89
N ARG A 20 39.06 39.79 -15.17
CA ARG A 20 38.42 38.78 -14.31
C ARG A 20 39.16 37.45 -14.45
N SER A 21 39.56 36.86 -13.32
CA SER A 21 40.24 35.56 -13.24
C SER A 21 39.45 34.46 -13.97
N PHE A 22 40.16 33.51 -14.57
CA PHE A 22 39.56 32.34 -15.22
C PHE A 22 38.61 31.58 -14.28
N TRP A 23 38.96 31.50 -13.00
CA TRP A 23 38.16 30.85 -11.96
C TRP A 23 36.80 31.50 -11.70
N SER A 24 36.66 32.82 -11.87
CA SER A 24 35.36 33.51 -11.70
C SER A 24 34.48 33.46 -12.95
N LYS A 25 35.04 33.08 -14.12
CA LYS A 25 34.25 32.80 -15.34
C LYS A 25 33.61 31.40 -15.32
N LEU A 26 34.23 30.44 -14.65
CA LEU A 26 33.70 29.07 -14.47
C LEU A 26 32.71 28.91 -13.30
N GLY A 27 32.22 30.02 -12.73
CA GLY A 27 31.28 29.97 -11.59
C GLY A 27 31.89 29.51 -10.26
N GLY A 28 33.22 29.42 -10.16
CA GLY A 28 33.93 28.86 -9.00
C GLY A 28 33.63 29.53 -7.65
N GLY A 29 33.14 30.77 -7.64
CA GLY A 29 32.65 31.42 -6.42
C GLY A 29 31.48 30.67 -5.76
N ALA A 30 30.53 30.15 -6.56
CA ALA A 30 29.41 29.36 -6.04
C ALA A 30 29.88 27.96 -5.57
N LEU A 31 30.85 27.37 -6.27
CA LEU A 31 31.46 26.09 -5.89
C LEU A 31 32.16 26.18 -4.51
N SER A 32 32.98 27.22 -4.28
CA SER A 32 33.64 27.43 -3.00
C SER A 32 32.66 27.65 -1.85
N ILE A 33 31.58 28.40 -2.07
CA ILE A 33 30.52 28.59 -1.05
C ILE A 33 29.81 27.25 -0.76
N SER A 34 29.48 26.47 -1.79
CA SER A 34 28.86 25.15 -1.62
C SER A 34 29.72 24.19 -0.80
N ILE A 35 31.02 24.13 -1.09
CA ILE A 35 31.98 23.30 -0.33
C ILE A 35 32.04 23.73 1.14
N LEU A 36 32.11 25.04 1.43
CA LEU A 36 32.13 25.55 2.80
C LEU A 36 30.85 25.20 3.59
N VAL A 37 29.67 25.27 2.95
CA VAL A 37 28.40 24.88 3.58
C VAL A 37 28.39 23.39 3.91
N HIS A 38 28.83 22.52 2.99
CA HIS A 38 28.89 21.07 3.24
C HIS A 38 29.87 20.70 4.35
N VAL A 39 31.06 21.33 4.38
CA VAL A 39 32.03 21.12 5.47
C VAL A 39 31.45 21.59 6.81
N GLY A 40 30.75 22.73 6.85
CA GLY A 40 30.07 23.20 8.06
C GLY A 40 29.00 22.23 8.58
N LEU A 41 28.18 21.67 7.68
CA LEU A 41 27.16 20.67 8.02
C LEU A 41 27.78 19.36 8.53
N LEU A 42 28.90 18.90 7.95
CA LEU A 42 29.62 17.72 8.42
C LEU A 42 30.22 17.92 9.82
N VAL A 43 30.78 19.09 10.12
CA VAL A 43 31.30 19.43 11.45
C VAL A 43 30.18 19.51 12.50
N LEU A 44 29.04 20.13 12.16
CA LEU A 44 27.87 20.17 13.04
C LEU A 44 27.28 18.78 13.29
N GLY A 45 27.17 17.96 12.25
CA GLY A 45 26.71 16.56 12.35
C GLY A 45 27.63 15.71 13.24
N ALA A 46 28.95 15.83 13.07
CA ALA A 46 29.92 15.15 13.92
C ALA A 46 29.78 15.57 15.39
N PHE A 47 29.67 16.88 15.67
CA PHE A 47 29.47 17.39 17.04
C PHE A 47 28.17 16.85 17.66
N TRP A 48 27.10 16.76 16.87
CA TRP A 48 25.81 16.23 17.34
C TRP A 48 25.90 14.72 17.68
N VAL A 49 26.57 13.92 16.85
CA VAL A 49 26.82 12.48 17.13
C VAL A 49 27.63 12.30 18.41
N PHE A 50 28.71 13.07 18.62
CA PHE A 50 29.53 12.97 19.83
C PHE A 50 28.85 13.50 21.12
N GLN A 51 27.78 14.29 21.01
CA GLN A 51 26.95 14.68 22.16
C GLN A 51 25.92 13.61 22.57
N ILE A 52 25.53 12.71 21.64
CA ILE A 52 24.50 11.69 21.87
C ILE A 52 25.11 10.38 22.38
N ILE A 53 26.36 10.06 22.02
CA ILE A 53 27.04 8.84 22.46
C ILE A 53 27.85 9.10 23.75
N GLN A 54 27.13 9.33 24.85
CA GLN A 54 27.63 9.03 26.19
C GLN A 54 26.68 8.01 26.84
N GLU A 55 26.99 6.72 26.68
CA GLU A 55 26.33 5.68 27.46
C GLU A 55 26.63 5.91 28.96
N PRO A 56 25.60 6.03 29.83
CA PRO A 56 25.85 6.07 31.26
C PRO A 56 26.49 4.73 31.69
N PRO A 57 27.52 4.74 32.55
CA PRO A 57 28.25 3.54 32.90
C PRO A 57 27.31 2.49 33.51
N LYS A 58 27.23 1.33 32.86
CA LYS A 58 26.45 0.17 33.30
C LYS A 58 26.88 -0.22 34.72
N LYS A 59 26.03 0.06 35.71
CA LYS A 59 26.20 -0.49 37.06
C LYS A 59 25.95 -1.99 36.99
N VAL A 60 27.02 -2.76 37.16
CA VAL A 60 26.95 -4.20 37.40
C VAL A 60 26.48 -4.43 38.83
N ASP A 61 25.25 -4.91 38.99
CA ASP A 61 24.72 -5.35 40.29
C ASP A 61 25.39 -6.67 40.69
N PHE A 62 26.44 -6.56 41.50
CA PHE A 62 26.98 -7.71 42.22
C PHE A 62 26.12 -7.97 43.45
N MET A 63 25.42 -9.11 43.47
CA MET A 63 24.81 -9.63 44.71
C MET A 63 25.89 -10.30 45.58
N PRO A 64 26.03 -9.93 46.86
CA PRO A 64 26.59 -10.79 47.90
C PRO A 64 25.46 -11.37 48.78
N ALA A 65 25.75 -12.46 49.47
CA ALA A 65 24.76 -13.21 50.25
C ALA A 65 24.67 -12.77 51.73
N GLY A 66 23.45 -12.83 52.29
CA GLY A 66 23.20 -13.20 53.70
C GLY A 66 22.98 -12.11 54.77
N GLY A 67 21.86 -12.24 55.50
CA GLY A 67 21.56 -11.55 56.79
C GLY A 67 20.96 -10.14 56.69
N GLY A 68 20.09 -9.67 57.60
CA GLY A 68 19.38 -10.32 58.71
C GLY A 68 18.83 -9.32 59.76
N GLY A 69 17.50 -9.30 60.01
CA GLY A 69 16.80 -8.40 60.97
C GLY A 69 16.62 -6.94 60.48
N GLY A 70 15.67 -6.10 60.93
CA GLY A 70 14.50 -6.24 61.83
C GLY A 70 14.07 -4.85 62.37
N SER A 71 12.80 -4.48 62.63
CA SER A 71 11.54 -5.22 62.46
C SER A 71 10.36 -4.33 61.90
N PRO A 72 9.25 -3.90 62.59
CA PRO A 72 7.95 -3.85 61.88
C PRO A 72 7.07 -2.59 62.01
N GLU A 73 6.21 -2.36 61.01
CA GLU A 73 4.82 -1.93 61.27
C GLU A 73 3.88 -2.37 60.14
N SER A 74 2.63 -2.71 60.49
CA SER A 74 1.67 -3.39 59.61
C SER A 74 0.32 -2.70 59.61
N THR A 75 -0.37 -2.60 58.45
CA THR A 75 -1.83 -2.82 58.36
C THR A 75 -2.27 -3.17 56.93
N MET A 76 -2.67 -4.43 56.79
CA MET A 76 -3.62 -5.05 55.86
C MET A 76 -4.43 -4.16 54.88
N GLN A 77 -4.39 -4.50 53.59
CA GLN A 77 -5.59 -4.99 52.88
C GLN A 77 -5.25 -5.76 51.60
N GLN A 78 -5.18 -7.10 51.70
CA GLN A 78 -5.24 -8.01 50.56
C GLN A 78 -6.64 -8.61 50.51
N LYS A 79 -7.40 -8.37 49.43
CA LYS A 79 -8.68 -9.06 49.20
C LYS A 79 -8.62 -9.87 47.90
N GLN A 80 -8.92 -11.16 48.03
CA GLN A 80 -8.82 -12.16 46.97
C GLN A 80 -9.80 -11.85 45.83
N ARG A 81 -9.39 -12.16 44.59
CA ARG A 81 -10.29 -12.70 43.55
C ARG A 81 -9.55 -13.72 42.68
N THR A 82 -9.43 -14.94 43.21
CA THR A 82 -9.25 -16.13 42.39
C THR A 82 -10.58 -16.43 41.70
N SER A 83 -10.65 -16.40 40.37
CA SER A 83 -11.84 -16.78 39.62
C SER A 83 -11.49 -17.55 38.36
N LEU A 84 -11.43 -18.87 38.52
CA LEU A 84 -11.73 -19.92 37.53
C LEU A 84 -11.45 -19.62 36.04
N VAL A 85 -10.38 -20.24 35.54
CA VAL A 85 -10.19 -20.52 34.11
C VAL A 85 -11.35 -21.40 33.61
N GLN A 86 -12.27 -20.85 32.81
CA GLN A 86 -13.21 -21.68 32.05
C GLN A 86 -12.51 -22.27 30.82
N LYS A 87 -12.27 -23.58 30.89
CA LYS A 87 -11.71 -24.38 29.82
C LYS A 87 -12.78 -24.64 28.76
N ASN A 88 -12.76 -23.89 27.65
CA ASN A 88 -13.67 -24.13 26.52
C ASN A 88 -13.44 -25.54 25.95
N VAL A 89 -14.50 -26.36 25.94
CA VAL A 89 -14.47 -27.73 25.42
C VAL A 89 -15.16 -27.74 24.06
N ALA A 90 -14.38 -27.87 22.99
CA ALA A 90 -14.94 -28.05 21.65
C ALA A 90 -15.65 -29.40 21.55
N ARG A 91 -16.94 -29.40 21.19
CA ARG A 91 -17.67 -30.63 20.86
C ARG A 91 -17.35 -31.06 19.43
N VAL A 92 -16.87 -32.29 19.28
CA VAL A 92 -16.81 -32.97 17.98
C VAL A 92 -18.20 -33.50 17.67
N SER A 93 -18.84 -33.01 16.61
CA SER A 93 -20.03 -33.63 16.03
C SER A 93 -19.61 -34.59 14.91
N ALA A 94 -19.99 -35.86 15.04
CA ALA A 94 -19.82 -36.83 13.97
C ALA A 94 -20.83 -36.53 12.85
N ILE A 95 -20.35 -36.51 11.60
CA ILE A 95 -21.21 -36.33 10.43
C ILE A 95 -21.90 -37.67 10.12
N GLY A 96 -23.24 -37.70 10.12
CA GLY A 96 -24.02 -38.75 9.47
C GLY A 96 -24.96 -39.60 10.33
N VAL A 97 -25.84 -38.99 11.13
CA VAL A 97 -27.13 -39.61 11.52
C VAL A 97 -28.24 -38.55 11.46
N SER A 98 -29.40 -38.91 10.91
CA SER A 98 -30.60 -38.07 10.87
C SER A 98 -31.47 -38.30 12.10
N SER A 99 -31.93 -37.22 12.75
CA SER A 99 -33.07 -37.25 13.68
C SER A 99 -33.63 -35.84 13.89
N ASP A 100 -34.92 -35.65 13.61
CA ASP A 100 -35.67 -34.44 13.98
C ASP A 100 -35.80 -34.32 15.50
N LEU A 101 -35.19 -33.28 16.08
CA LEU A 101 -35.53 -32.83 17.43
C LEU A 101 -35.19 -31.34 17.63
N SER A 102 -36.20 -30.48 17.57
CA SER A 102 -36.06 -29.05 17.83
C SER A 102 -35.96 -28.76 19.33
N LEU A 103 -35.00 -27.92 19.74
CA LEU A 103 -34.91 -27.35 21.09
C LEU A 103 -35.03 -25.82 21.02
N PRO A 104 -35.71 -25.15 21.98
CA PRO A 104 -35.96 -23.71 21.89
C PRO A 104 -34.71 -22.85 22.17
N GLU A 105 -34.66 -21.67 21.55
CA GLU A 105 -33.71 -20.61 21.87
C GLU A 105 -34.11 -19.87 23.17
N PRO A 106 -33.15 -19.47 24.03
CA PRO A 106 -33.43 -18.60 25.17
C PRO A 106 -33.37 -17.11 24.77
N GLU A 107 -34.48 -16.38 24.93
CA GLU A 107 -34.47 -14.92 24.89
C GLU A 107 -33.69 -14.33 26.08
N LEU A 108 -32.90 -13.28 25.83
CA LEU A 108 -32.46 -12.35 26.87
C LEU A 108 -32.72 -10.90 26.47
N GLY A 109 -33.92 -10.43 26.83
CA GLY A 109 -34.15 -9.17 27.55
C GLY A 109 -33.42 -7.91 27.07
N SER A 110 -34.14 -7.09 26.34
CA SER A 110 -33.93 -5.64 26.33
C SER A 110 -34.19 -5.06 27.72
N GLU A 111 -33.20 -4.41 28.35
CA GLU A 111 -33.34 -3.18 29.19
C GLU A 111 -32.02 -2.84 29.92
N MET A 112 -31.31 -1.80 29.44
CA MET A 112 -30.66 -0.79 30.30
C MET A 112 -30.11 0.37 29.46
N SER A 113 -30.99 1.32 29.16
CA SER A 113 -30.63 2.60 28.53
C SER A 113 -31.21 3.77 29.32
N SER A 114 -30.80 3.93 30.58
CA SER A 114 -30.91 5.18 31.34
C SER A 114 -30.04 5.11 32.60
N LEU A 115 -29.68 6.28 33.15
CA LEU A 115 -28.66 6.51 34.19
C LEU A 115 -27.22 6.18 33.73
N SER A 116 -26.23 7.08 33.81
CA SER A 116 -26.19 8.34 34.56
C SER A 116 -25.22 9.37 33.95
N ASN A 117 -25.79 10.43 33.37
CA ASN A 117 -25.12 11.74 33.29
C ASN A 117 -25.13 12.39 34.68
N ILE A 118 -24.04 12.29 35.45
CA ILE A 118 -23.79 13.11 36.63
C ILE A 118 -22.32 13.55 36.63
N GLY A 119 -22.12 14.87 36.83
CA GLY A 119 -20.89 15.64 37.14
C GLY A 119 -19.49 15.01 36.97
N GLY A 120 -18.48 15.70 36.42
CA GLY A 120 -18.32 17.16 36.29
C GLY A 120 -17.16 17.65 37.17
N GLY A 121 -16.15 18.28 36.54
CA GLY A 121 -15.17 19.16 37.18
C GLY A 121 -14.23 18.56 38.24
N GLY A 122 -12.99 18.27 37.87
CA GLY A 122 -11.92 17.96 38.83
C GLY A 122 -10.52 18.18 38.24
N MET A 123 -9.90 19.31 38.52
CA MET A 123 -8.50 19.55 38.15
C MET A 123 -7.56 18.81 39.11
N SER A 124 -6.55 18.13 38.56
CA SER A 124 -5.25 18.00 39.22
C SER A 124 -4.13 18.13 38.19
N GLY A 125 -3.20 19.05 38.45
CA GLY A 125 -2.07 19.33 37.56
C GLY A 125 -0.79 18.67 38.07
N GLY A 126 0.03 18.21 37.13
CA GLY A 126 1.44 17.85 37.32
C GLY A 126 2.11 17.86 35.95
N LEU A 127 2.62 19.00 35.48
CA LEU A 127 4.00 19.49 35.69
C LEU A 127 5.09 18.62 35.03
N GLY A 128 5.70 19.19 33.99
CA GLY A 128 7.13 18.99 33.71
C GLY A 128 7.48 18.20 32.44
N GLY A 129 7.74 18.90 31.33
CA GLY A 129 8.25 18.29 30.09
C GLY A 129 8.48 19.31 28.98
N ASN A 130 9.47 20.19 29.12
CA ASN A 130 9.74 21.24 28.13
C ASN A 130 10.27 20.67 26.81
N GLY A 131 9.54 20.88 25.72
CA GLY A 131 10.05 20.84 24.34
C GLY A 131 9.61 22.09 23.59
N SER A 132 10.52 23.03 23.34
CA SER A 132 10.20 24.34 22.76
C SER A 132 11.10 24.70 21.57
N GLY A 133 10.48 24.89 20.41
CA GLY A 133 11.10 25.45 19.20
C GLY A 133 11.65 24.38 18.23
N GLY A 134 11.40 24.47 16.92
CA GLY A 134 10.56 25.43 16.20
C GLY A 134 10.72 25.30 14.69
N GLY A 135 9.63 25.03 13.95
CA GLY A 135 9.67 24.81 12.51
C GLY A 135 8.28 24.81 11.89
N LYS A 136 7.76 25.99 11.55
CA LYS A 136 6.42 26.15 10.96
C LYS A 136 6.46 25.96 9.44
N GLY A 137 6.55 24.70 9.00
CA GLY A 137 6.39 24.32 7.59
C GLY A 137 4.96 23.90 7.28
N ASN A 138 4.34 24.47 6.25
CA ASN A 138 2.99 24.09 5.79
C ASN A 138 2.99 22.81 4.93
N GLY A 139 3.80 21.82 5.30
CA GLY A 139 3.84 20.51 4.63
C GLY A 139 2.86 19.54 5.30
N ARG A 140 1.80 19.12 4.58
CA ARG A 140 1.03 17.92 4.94
C ARG A 140 1.85 16.68 4.59
N GLY A 141 2.81 16.35 5.44
CA GLY A 141 3.49 15.06 5.44
C GLY A 141 2.77 14.10 6.39
N SER A 142 1.92 13.23 5.87
CA SER A 142 1.32 12.13 6.64
C SER A 142 2.37 11.05 6.88
N GLY A 143 3.24 11.27 7.88
CA GLY A 143 4.23 10.29 8.28
C GLY A 143 3.57 9.05 8.89
N PHE A 144 3.68 7.91 8.22
CA PHE A 144 3.46 6.60 8.83
C PHE A 144 4.62 6.33 9.79
N GLY A 145 4.49 6.79 11.04
CA GLY A 145 5.52 6.62 12.07
C GLY A 145 5.69 5.16 12.54
N ASP A 146 6.77 4.91 13.28
CA ASP A 146 7.26 3.61 13.79
C ASP A 146 6.32 2.82 14.74
N GLY A 147 5.00 3.06 14.69
CA GLY A 147 3.98 2.44 15.54
C GLY A 147 3.31 1.18 14.97
N MET A 148 3.57 0.80 13.70
CA MET A 148 3.03 -0.43 13.10
C MET A 148 3.95 -1.64 13.31
N GLY A 149 4.25 -1.92 14.59
CA GLY A 149 4.72 -3.24 15.03
C GLY A 149 3.60 -4.30 14.99
N PRO A 150 3.94 -5.59 15.03
CA PRO A 150 2.99 -6.66 14.74
C PRO A 150 1.88 -6.79 15.79
N GLY A 151 0.63 -6.67 15.35
CA GLY A 151 -0.51 -7.33 16.01
C GLY A 151 -0.94 -6.78 17.37
N MET A 152 -0.92 -5.47 17.60
CA MET A 152 -1.53 -4.87 18.81
C MET A 152 -2.35 -3.60 18.52
N GLY A 153 -3.24 -3.71 17.52
CA GLY A 153 -4.38 -2.81 17.41
C GLY A 153 -5.46 -3.19 18.43
N ASP A 154 -5.66 -2.32 19.41
CA ASP A 154 -6.80 -2.36 20.34
C ASP A 154 -8.14 -2.45 19.57
N GLY A 155 -8.87 -3.55 19.79
CA GLY A 155 -10.33 -3.62 19.78
C GLY A 155 -11.09 -3.32 18.48
N THR A 156 -10.42 -2.86 17.42
CA THR A 156 -11.03 -2.32 16.20
C THR A 156 -10.27 -2.80 14.96
N GLY A 157 -10.99 -3.39 14.01
CA GLY A 157 -10.39 -4.27 12.99
C GLY A 157 -9.61 -3.57 11.87
N ILE A 158 -8.56 -4.25 11.41
CA ILE A 158 -7.91 -4.14 10.09
C ILE A 158 -7.38 -2.75 9.69
N LYS A 159 -6.26 -2.34 10.30
CA LYS A 159 -5.40 -1.24 9.79
C LYS A 159 -4.46 -1.64 8.64
N ASN A 160 -4.68 -2.80 7.99
CA ASN A 160 -3.80 -3.35 6.96
C ASN A 160 -4.53 -3.44 5.59
N PRO A 161 -4.26 -2.53 4.64
CA PRO A 161 -4.92 -2.55 3.33
C PRO A 161 -4.50 -3.73 2.46
N PHE A 162 -3.38 -4.41 2.77
CA PHE A 162 -2.89 -5.58 2.03
C PHE A 162 -3.54 -6.91 2.48
N GLY A 163 -4.34 -6.90 3.55
CA GLY A 163 -5.16 -8.04 3.99
C GLY A 163 -5.04 -8.37 5.47
N ALA A 164 -5.80 -9.36 5.91
CA ALA A 164 -5.73 -9.89 7.27
C ALA A 164 -4.48 -10.76 7.48
N ILE A 165 -3.97 -10.83 8.71
CA ILE A 165 -2.88 -11.76 9.09
C ILE A 165 -3.43 -13.19 9.24
N GLU A 166 -4.65 -13.34 9.73
CA GLU A 166 -5.33 -14.63 9.87
C GLU A 166 -6.07 -15.03 8.59
N ALA A 167 -6.06 -16.33 8.29
CA ALA A 167 -6.77 -16.89 7.15
C ALA A 167 -8.28 -16.86 7.37
N THR A 168 -9.02 -16.15 6.52
CA THR A 168 -10.48 -16.29 6.46
C THR A 168 -10.87 -17.32 5.38
N PRO A 169 -12.02 -18.02 5.51
CA PRO A 169 -12.50 -18.98 4.52
C PRO A 169 -12.89 -18.38 3.15
N SER A 170 -12.72 -17.05 2.97
CA SER A 170 -13.16 -16.27 1.81
C SER A 170 -12.06 -15.34 1.26
N ALA A 171 -10.78 -15.66 1.47
CA ALA A 171 -9.66 -14.79 1.10
C ALA A 171 -8.67 -15.43 0.11
N LEU A 172 -8.18 -14.60 -0.82
CA LEU A 172 -6.99 -14.89 -1.61
C LEU A 172 -5.74 -14.84 -0.73
N VAL A 173 -4.82 -15.78 -0.94
CA VAL A 173 -3.56 -15.85 -0.20
C VAL A 173 -2.51 -14.99 -0.91
N GLY A 174 -2.17 -13.86 -0.31
CA GLY A 174 -1.11 -12.94 -0.74
C GLY A 174 0.27 -13.43 -0.31
N THR A 175 1.20 -13.46 -1.27
CA THR A 175 2.62 -13.71 -1.03
C THR A 175 3.45 -12.56 -1.60
N PHE A 176 4.31 -11.98 -0.76
CA PHE A 176 5.21 -10.88 -1.12
C PHE A 176 6.58 -11.40 -1.57
N TYR A 177 7.12 -10.78 -2.62
CA TYR A 177 8.41 -11.06 -3.21
C TYR A 177 9.21 -9.76 -3.41
N ASP A 178 10.48 -9.77 -3.02
CA ASP A 178 11.42 -8.68 -3.31
C ASP A 178 12.38 -9.09 -4.43
N LEU A 179 12.31 -8.43 -5.59
CA LEU A 179 13.14 -8.76 -6.75
C LEU A 179 14.52 -8.08 -6.71
N LYS A 180 14.79 -7.21 -5.72
CA LYS A 180 16.09 -6.56 -5.48
C LYS A 180 17.13 -7.49 -4.85
N GLN A 181 16.69 -8.62 -4.29
CA GLN A 181 17.56 -9.56 -3.59
C GLN A 181 17.14 -11.00 -3.88
N THR A 182 18.13 -11.90 -3.89
CA THR A 182 17.93 -13.32 -4.11
C THR A 182 17.29 -14.00 -2.90
N SER A 183 16.90 -15.26 -3.04
CA SER A 183 16.34 -16.06 -1.93
C SER A 183 17.32 -16.27 -0.77
N ASP A 184 18.63 -16.18 -1.00
CA ASP A 184 19.72 -16.13 -0.01
C ASP A 184 20.19 -14.70 0.33
N ARG A 185 19.37 -13.69 0.02
CA ARG A 185 19.54 -12.26 0.35
C ARG A 185 20.79 -11.58 -0.23
N GLN A 186 21.33 -12.08 -1.34
CA GLN A 186 22.34 -11.36 -2.11
C GLN A 186 21.67 -10.32 -3.02
N PRO A 187 22.28 -9.15 -3.25
CA PRO A 187 21.69 -8.14 -4.12
C PRO A 187 21.64 -8.62 -5.59
N THR A 188 20.48 -8.48 -6.24
CA THR A 188 20.33 -8.75 -7.68
C THR A 188 20.83 -7.60 -8.55
N ASN A 189 21.04 -6.42 -7.95
CA ASN A 189 21.32 -5.14 -8.62
C ASN A 189 20.23 -4.69 -9.61
N MET A 190 19.03 -5.30 -9.57
CA MET A 190 17.95 -5.05 -10.51
C MET A 190 17.56 -3.57 -10.58
N THR A 191 17.63 -3.02 -11.79
CA THR A 191 17.14 -1.69 -12.16
C THR A 191 15.63 -1.66 -12.34
N ASP A 192 15.05 -0.47 -12.46
CA ASP A 192 13.61 -0.31 -12.67
C ASP A 192 13.17 -0.85 -14.06
N ASP A 193 14.02 -0.79 -15.08
CA ASP A 193 13.73 -1.34 -16.41
C ASP A 193 13.88 -2.87 -16.48
N GLU A 194 14.89 -3.43 -15.82
CA GLU A 194 15.01 -4.89 -15.67
C GLU A 194 13.83 -5.47 -14.88
N MET A 195 13.33 -4.74 -13.87
CA MET A 195 12.11 -5.07 -13.15
C MET A 195 10.90 -5.13 -14.08
N ARG A 196 10.69 -4.12 -14.96
CA ARG A 196 9.60 -4.12 -15.95
C ARG A 196 9.71 -5.29 -16.94
N LEU A 197 10.92 -5.59 -17.41
CA LEU A 197 11.19 -6.76 -18.26
C LEU A 197 10.95 -8.09 -17.53
N LYS A 198 11.25 -8.17 -16.23
CA LYS A 198 11.02 -9.37 -15.42
C LYS A 198 9.54 -9.56 -15.08
N VAL A 199 8.80 -8.48 -14.84
CA VAL A 199 7.32 -8.53 -14.71
C VAL A 199 6.69 -9.05 -15.99
N ARG A 200 7.13 -8.58 -17.17
CA ARG A 200 6.68 -9.11 -18.47
C ARG A 200 6.90 -10.62 -18.60
N ASP A 201 8.09 -11.10 -18.25
CA ASP A 201 8.45 -12.52 -18.23
C ASP A 201 7.56 -13.35 -17.26
N ILE A 202 7.27 -12.81 -16.07
CA ILE A 202 6.37 -13.40 -15.08
C ILE A 202 4.92 -13.47 -15.60
N VAL A 203 4.45 -12.42 -16.27
CA VAL A 203 3.08 -12.31 -16.82
C VAL A 203 2.87 -13.29 -17.98
N ASP A 204 3.78 -13.31 -18.96
CA ASP A 204 3.74 -14.22 -20.11
C ASP A 204 3.74 -15.70 -19.67
N LYS A 205 4.61 -16.04 -18.72
CA LYS A 205 4.68 -17.41 -18.17
C LYS A 205 3.52 -17.77 -17.24
N GLY A 206 2.61 -16.84 -16.96
CA GLY A 206 1.38 -17.06 -16.20
C GLY A 206 1.57 -17.17 -14.69
N PHE A 207 2.40 -16.30 -14.11
CA PHE A 207 2.69 -16.18 -12.67
C PHE A 207 3.14 -17.49 -12.00
N LYS A 208 3.76 -18.43 -12.71
CA LYS A 208 4.20 -19.70 -12.12
C LYS A 208 5.15 -19.45 -10.95
N GLU A 209 4.95 -20.14 -9.82
CA GLU A 209 5.80 -20.02 -8.61
C GLU A 209 7.30 -20.17 -8.92
N LYS A 210 7.67 -20.90 -9.99
CA LYS A 210 9.05 -21.06 -10.41
C LYS A 210 9.74 -19.75 -10.84
N GLU A 211 9.00 -18.76 -11.32
CA GLU A 211 9.57 -17.46 -11.75
C GLU A 211 9.95 -16.57 -10.56
N PHE A 212 9.56 -16.95 -9.34
CA PHE A 212 9.80 -16.22 -8.09
C PHE A 212 10.82 -16.91 -7.16
N ARG A 213 11.24 -18.16 -7.44
CA ARG A 213 12.07 -18.98 -6.54
C ARG A 213 13.43 -18.37 -6.21
N ASP A 214 13.99 -17.66 -7.16
CA ASP A 214 15.35 -17.13 -7.07
C ASP A 214 15.41 -15.82 -6.27
N TYR A 215 14.25 -15.24 -5.93
CA TYR A 215 14.09 -13.98 -5.22
C TYR A 215 13.69 -14.17 -3.76
N TYR A 216 13.92 -13.15 -2.93
CA TYR A 216 13.42 -13.16 -1.56
C TYR A 216 11.88 -13.21 -1.52
N LYS A 217 11.37 -13.99 -0.56
CA LYS A 217 9.95 -14.21 -0.30
C LYS A 217 9.69 -13.93 1.18
N ALA A 218 8.74 -13.05 1.49
CA ALA A 218 8.37 -12.78 2.87
C ALA A 218 7.78 -14.04 3.53
N SER A 219 8.09 -14.25 4.82
CA SER A 219 7.55 -15.37 5.60
C SER A 219 6.08 -15.18 5.97
N GLN A 220 5.67 -13.95 6.25
CA GLN A 220 4.28 -13.58 6.47
C GLN A 220 3.49 -13.67 5.17
N LYS A 221 2.26 -14.18 5.28
CA LYS A 221 1.23 -14.12 4.24
C LYS A 221 0.12 -13.21 4.72
N LEU A 222 -0.58 -12.58 3.78
CA LEU A 222 -1.78 -11.81 4.07
C LEU A 222 -2.96 -12.37 3.28
N TYR A 223 -4.14 -12.26 3.87
CA TYR A 223 -5.37 -12.86 3.36
C TYR A 223 -6.32 -11.75 2.93
N GLN A 224 -6.54 -11.63 1.61
CA GLN A 224 -7.25 -10.51 1.02
C GLN A 224 -8.58 -10.93 0.40
N ASN A 225 -9.65 -10.21 0.72
CA ASN A 225 -11.01 -10.44 0.24
C ASN A 225 -11.49 -9.36 -0.74
N LYS A 226 -10.77 -8.24 -0.91
CA LYS A 226 -11.08 -7.13 -1.83
C LYS A 226 -9.83 -6.32 -2.15
N LEU A 227 -9.65 -5.85 -3.38
CA LEU A 227 -8.49 -5.03 -3.74
C LEU A 227 -8.92 -3.56 -3.86
N HIS A 228 -8.78 -2.83 -2.75
CA HIS A 228 -9.01 -1.38 -2.66
C HIS A 228 -8.05 -0.79 -1.63
N MET A 229 -6.90 -0.34 -2.11
CA MET A 229 -5.82 0.28 -1.36
C MET A 229 -5.73 1.73 -1.83
N PRO A 230 -6.16 2.71 -1.01
CA PRO A 230 -6.00 4.12 -1.33
C PRO A 230 -4.54 4.49 -1.58
N PHE A 231 -4.32 5.58 -2.31
CA PHE A 231 -3.00 6.11 -2.61
C PHE A 231 -2.27 6.50 -1.31
N MET A 232 -1.18 5.78 -1.01
CA MET A 232 -0.46 5.78 0.28
C MET A 232 1.07 5.66 0.07
N SER A 233 1.87 5.67 1.15
CA SER A 233 3.32 5.41 1.04
C SER A 233 3.61 3.98 0.62
N ALA A 234 4.59 3.78 -0.27
CA ALA A 234 5.07 2.46 -0.67
C ALA A 234 5.68 1.63 0.49
N GLU A 235 6.01 2.27 1.62
CA GLU A 235 6.48 1.65 2.87
C GLU A 235 5.44 0.71 3.50
N ALA A 236 4.16 0.93 3.19
CA ALA A 236 3.08 0.15 3.78
C ALA A 236 3.11 -1.33 3.37
N ALA A 237 3.60 -1.68 2.18
CA ALA A 237 3.65 -3.09 1.75
C ALA A 237 4.72 -3.90 2.51
N PRO A 238 6.01 -3.49 2.59
CA PRO A 238 6.98 -4.17 3.44
C PRO A 238 6.54 -4.28 4.91
N ALA A 239 5.97 -3.21 5.48
CA ALA A 239 5.48 -3.22 6.87
C ALA A 239 4.30 -4.19 7.07
N ALA A 240 3.32 -4.20 6.14
CA ALA A 240 2.19 -5.12 6.17
C ALA A 240 2.62 -6.60 6.08
N PHE A 241 3.72 -6.88 5.38
CA PHE A 241 4.31 -8.22 5.28
C PHE A 241 5.44 -8.48 6.29
N ASN A 242 5.64 -7.58 7.28
CA ASN A 242 6.63 -7.71 8.36
C ASN A 242 8.05 -8.01 7.82
N CYS A 243 8.45 -7.30 6.77
CA CYS A 243 9.76 -7.39 6.12
C CYS A 243 10.42 -6.02 5.86
N GLU A 244 9.88 -4.93 6.42
CA GLU A 244 10.34 -3.55 6.26
C GLU A 244 11.81 -3.31 6.68
N LYS A 245 12.31 -4.10 7.63
CA LYS A 245 13.72 -4.08 8.06
C LYS A 245 14.68 -4.74 7.07
N GLU A 246 14.15 -5.46 6.09
CA GLU A 246 14.88 -6.28 5.13
C GLU A 246 14.67 -5.84 3.69
N VAL A 247 13.55 -5.16 3.41
CA VAL A 247 13.06 -4.83 2.07
C VAL A 247 12.75 -3.35 1.96
N GLN A 248 13.49 -2.64 1.09
CA GLN A 248 13.16 -1.25 0.74
C GLN A 248 11.82 -1.18 -0.03
N PRO A 249 11.05 -0.08 0.10
CA PRO A 249 9.70 0.09 -0.47
C PRO A 249 9.70 0.38 -1.98
N ARG A 250 10.34 -0.49 -2.77
CA ARG A 250 10.42 -0.43 -4.23
C ARG A 250 10.75 -1.79 -4.84
N ARG A 251 10.40 -2.00 -6.11
CA ARG A 251 10.70 -3.20 -6.91
C ARG A 251 10.29 -4.51 -6.21
N TRP A 252 9.10 -4.50 -5.63
CA TRP A 252 8.47 -5.67 -5.02
C TRP A 252 7.21 -6.07 -5.79
N ILE A 253 6.79 -7.33 -5.61
CA ILE A 253 5.56 -7.89 -6.16
C ILE A 253 4.80 -8.61 -5.04
N VAL A 254 3.49 -8.43 -4.98
CA VAL A 254 2.59 -9.31 -4.22
C VAL A 254 1.71 -10.07 -5.20
N VAL A 255 1.62 -11.39 -5.05
CA VAL A 255 0.65 -12.21 -5.79
C VAL A 255 -0.36 -12.80 -4.83
N TYR A 256 -1.63 -12.45 -5.03
CA TYR A 256 -2.79 -13.01 -4.34
C TYR A 256 -3.36 -14.15 -5.17
N ARG A 257 -3.48 -15.36 -4.59
CA ARG A 257 -4.03 -16.54 -5.28
C ARG A 257 -5.21 -17.16 -4.56
N GLY A 258 -6.16 -17.68 -5.31
CA GLY A 258 -7.27 -18.47 -4.79
C GLY A 258 -8.17 -19.01 -5.88
N THR A 259 -9.36 -19.49 -5.49
CA THR A 259 -10.39 -19.97 -6.40
C THR A 259 -11.72 -19.37 -5.98
N VAL A 260 -12.42 -18.70 -6.89
CA VAL A 260 -13.68 -18.00 -6.61
C VAL A 260 -14.84 -18.67 -7.33
N LYS A 261 -16.04 -18.60 -6.76
CA LYS A 261 -17.28 -19.00 -7.43
C LYS A 261 -17.99 -17.77 -7.97
N ALA A 262 -18.48 -17.85 -9.20
CA ALA A 262 -19.31 -16.79 -9.75
C ALA A 262 -20.67 -16.72 -9.03
N PRO A 263 -21.11 -15.53 -8.58
CA PRO A 263 -22.37 -15.38 -7.84
C PRO A 263 -23.62 -15.54 -8.71
N LYS A 264 -23.50 -15.35 -10.02
CA LYS A 264 -24.56 -15.58 -11.03
C LYS A 264 -23.95 -15.86 -12.40
N THR A 265 -24.75 -16.41 -13.30
CA THR A 265 -24.37 -16.60 -14.71
C THR A 265 -24.48 -15.27 -15.45
N GLY A 266 -23.44 -14.89 -16.19
CA GLY A 266 -23.44 -13.61 -16.89
C GLY A 266 -22.13 -13.25 -17.56
N LYS A 267 -22.04 -12.01 -18.03
CA LYS A 267 -20.83 -11.37 -18.52
C LYS A 267 -20.38 -10.31 -17.52
N PHE A 268 -19.08 -10.26 -17.28
CA PHE A 268 -18.44 -9.26 -16.44
C PHE A 268 -17.20 -8.71 -17.13
N ARG A 269 -16.71 -7.56 -16.68
CA ARG A 269 -15.36 -7.09 -16.98
C ARG A 269 -14.73 -6.45 -15.73
N PHE A 270 -13.41 -6.51 -15.65
CA PHE A 270 -12.67 -5.78 -14.62
C PHE A 270 -12.45 -4.34 -15.06
N VAL A 271 -12.51 -3.43 -14.10
CA VAL A 271 -12.15 -2.02 -14.27
C VAL A 271 -11.16 -1.67 -13.17
N GLY A 272 -10.02 -1.07 -13.50
CA GLY A 272 -8.92 -1.02 -12.53
C GLY A 272 -7.80 -0.05 -12.86
N ALA A 273 -6.99 0.21 -11.85
CA ALA A 273 -5.69 0.85 -11.95
C ALA A 273 -4.81 0.40 -10.78
N GLY A 274 -3.51 0.25 -11.05
CA GLY A 274 -2.47 0.13 -10.04
C GLY A 274 -1.41 1.21 -10.21
N ASP A 275 -0.86 1.66 -9.09
CA ASP A 275 0.36 2.43 -8.97
C ASP A 275 1.34 1.55 -8.17
N ASP A 276 2.29 0.83 -8.79
CA ASP A 276 2.58 0.76 -10.23
C ASP A 276 1.80 -0.29 -11.04
N LEU A 277 1.59 -1.50 -10.48
CA LEU A 277 1.17 -2.69 -11.22
C LEU A 277 -0.19 -3.22 -10.75
N LEU A 278 -1.06 -3.61 -11.70
CA LEU A 278 -2.25 -4.40 -11.45
C LEU A 278 -2.55 -5.33 -12.64
N VAL A 279 -2.33 -6.63 -12.45
CA VAL A 279 -2.58 -7.66 -13.47
C VAL A 279 -3.45 -8.78 -12.88
N VAL A 280 -4.59 -9.07 -13.52
CA VAL A 280 -5.52 -10.12 -13.09
C VAL A 280 -5.50 -11.28 -14.07
N ARG A 281 -5.25 -12.48 -13.53
CA ARG A 281 -5.53 -13.76 -14.19
C ARG A 281 -6.81 -14.35 -13.61
N PHE A 282 -7.71 -14.74 -14.50
CA PHE A 282 -8.99 -15.40 -14.18
C PHE A 282 -9.14 -16.60 -15.08
N ASN A 283 -9.46 -17.77 -14.50
CA ASN A 283 -9.54 -19.04 -15.22
C ASN A 283 -8.30 -19.34 -16.08
N ASN A 284 -7.12 -19.26 -15.44
CA ASN A 284 -5.79 -19.53 -16.00
C ASN A 284 -5.36 -18.62 -17.18
N ARG A 285 -6.09 -17.55 -17.48
CA ARG A 285 -5.75 -16.56 -18.52
C ARG A 285 -5.66 -15.17 -17.92
N THR A 286 -4.72 -14.36 -18.41
CA THR A 286 -4.69 -12.92 -18.11
C THR A 286 -5.93 -12.26 -18.72
N VAL A 287 -6.70 -11.52 -17.94
CA VAL A 287 -7.97 -10.90 -18.35
C VAL A 287 -8.03 -9.40 -18.06
N PHE A 288 -7.12 -8.88 -17.23
CA PHE A 288 -6.96 -7.45 -16.99
C PHE A 288 -5.48 -7.14 -16.75
N ASP A 289 -5.03 -5.98 -17.23
CA ASP A 289 -3.66 -5.49 -17.04
C ASP A 289 -3.64 -3.97 -17.26
N TYR A 290 -3.58 -3.18 -16.18
CA TYR A 290 -3.41 -1.74 -16.29
C TYR A 290 -2.91 -1.05 -15.01
N GLY A 291 -1.94 -0.16 -15.17
CA GLY A 291 -1.39 0.69 -14.11
C GLY A 291 -0.38 1.68 -14.66
N TYR A 292 0.44 2.28 -13.79
CA TYR A 292 1.60 3.09 -14.20
C TYR A 292 2.65 2.25 -14.93
N THR A 293 2.62 0.93 -14.82
CA THR A 293 3.32 0.00 -15.71
C THR A 293 2.34 -1.06 -16.24
N LEU A 294 2.34 -1.31 -17.56
CA LEU A 294 1.64 -2.45 -18.16
C LEU A 294 2.45 -3.73 -17.96
N GLY A 295 1.87 -4.72 -17.29
CA GLY A 295 2.57 -5.96 -16.95
C GLY A 295 2.98 -6.80 -18.17
N CYS A 296 2.11 -6.90 -19.17
CA CYS A 296 2.31 -7.75 -20.36
C CYS A 296 3.29 -7.18 -21.39
N THR A 297 3.62 -5.89 -21.34
CA THR A 297 4.58 -5.26 -22.26
C THR A 297 5.82 -4.73 -21.54
N GLY A 298 5.73 -4.44 -20.23
CA GLY A 298 6.72 -3.67 -19.48
C GLY A 298 6.67 -2.16 -19.78
N THR A 299 5.64 -1.66 -20.46
CA THR A 299 5.53 -0.24 -20.83
C THR A 299 5.17 0.61 -19.62
N HIS A 300 5.98 1.63 -19.31
CA HIS A 300 5.63 2.67 -18.36
C HIS A 300 4.64 3.67 -18.99
N MET A 301 3.57 3.97 -18.26
CA MET A 301 2.38 4.69 -18.74
C MET A 301 2.25 6.14 -18.23
N PHE A 302 3.16 6.61 -17.38
CA PHE A 302 3.11 7.97 -16.84
C PHE A 302 3.11 9.04 -17.95
N GLY A 303 2.04 9.83 -18.03
CA GLY A 303 1.83 10.85 -19.06
C GLY A 303 1.47 10.31 -20.44
N ARG A 304 1.18 9.00 -20.56
CA ARG A 304 1.04 8.30 -21.85
C ARG A 304 -0.33 7.66 -22.09
N ALA A 305 -1.37 8.09 -21.38
CA ALA A 305 -2.75 7.64 -21.61
C ALA A 305 -3.20 7.85 -23.07
N ALA A 306 -2.79 8.97 -23.68
CA ALA A 306 -3.08 9.30 -25.08
C ALA A 306 -2.50 8.30 -26.09
N ASP A 307 -1.44 7.56 -25.74
CA ASP A 307 -0.82 6.52 -26.58
C ASP A 307 -1.67 5.24 -26.66
N VAL A 308 -2.69 5.11 -25.79
CA VAL A 308 -3.53 3.91 -25.69
C VAL A 308 -5.04 4.19 -25.71
N ASP A 309 -5.49 5.43 -25.47
CA ASP A 309 -6.92 5.82 -25.55
C ASP A 309 -7.43 6.09 -26.98
N GLY A 310 -6.52 6.12 -27.97
CA GLY A 310 -6.82 6.39 -29.38
C GLY A 310 -6.62 7.85 -29.82
N THR A 311 -6.13 8.72 -28.94
CA THR A 311 -5.77 10.11 -29.27
C THR A 311 -4.50 10.19 -30.10
N ASN A 312 -3.44 9.47 -29.70
CA ASN A 312 -2.18 9.36 -30.44
C ASN A 312 -2.16 8.05 -31.26
N ASP A 313 -1.59 8.11 -32.46
CA ASP A 313 -1.31 6.90 -33.25
C ASP A 313 0.05 6.30 -32.87
N VAL A 314 0.04 5.29 -32.00
CA VAL A 314 1.24 4.55 -31.55
C VAL A 314 1.10 3.07 -31.94
N PRO A 315 1.23 2.73 -33.24
CA PRO A 315 0.75 1.45 -33.77
C PRO A 315 1.53 0.24 -33.24
N GLU A 316 2.83 0.38 -32.98
CA GLU A 316 3.64 -0.72 -32.42
C GLU A 316 3.27 -1.00 -30.95
N LEU A 317 3.00 0.02 -30.12
CA LEU A 317 2.49 -0.20 -28.75
C LEU A 317 1.10 -0.85 -28.79
N ALA A 318 0.21 -0.37 -29.66
CA ALA A 318 -1.13 -0.94 -29.81
C ALA A 318 -1.10 -2.41 -30.29
N LYS A 319 -0.15 -2.75 -31.15
CA LYS A 319 0.13 -4.12 -31.62
C LYS A 319 0.71 -5.00 -30.52
N ASP A 320 1.65 -4.49 -29.73
CA ASP A 320 2.24 -5.21 -28.60
C ASP A 320 1.21 -5.50 -27.50
N ILE A 321 0.39 -4.52 -27.12
CA ILE A 321 -0.73 -4.71 -26.18
C ILE A 321 -1.71 -5.78 -26.70
N ARG A 322 -2.10 -5.74 -27.98
CA ARG A 322 -3.00 -6.74 -28.59
C ARG A 322 -2.39 -8.15 -28.69
N LYS A 323 -1.06 -8.25 -28.77
CA LYS A 323 -0.33 -9.53 -28.92
C LYS A 323 -0.03 -10.18 -27.58
N MET A 324 0.33 -9.39 -26.57
CA MET A 324 0.84 -9.88 -25.28
C MET A 324 -0.17 -9.71 -24.13
N GLY A 325 -1.12 -8.79 -24.25
CA GLY A 325 -2.04 -8.39 -23.18
C GLY A 325 -3.51 -8.72 -23.44
N PRO A 326 -4.36 -8.56 -22.42
CA PRO A 326 -5.82 -8.72 -22.53
C PRO A 326 -6.53 -7.45 -23.01
N MET A 327 -5.88 -6.29 -22.89
CA MET A 327 -6.52 -4.98 -23.07
C MET A 327 -6.80 -4.70 -24.54
N ARG A 328 -7.93 -4.04 -24.82
CA ARG A 328 -8.32 -3.63 -26.17
C ARG A 328 -7.92 -2.18 -26.37
N VAL A 329 -7.15 -1.91 -27.42
CA VAL A 329 -6.76 -0.55 -27.84
C VAL A 329 -7.69 -0.11 -28.99
N PRO A 330 -8.39 1.04 -28.90
CA PRO A 330 -8.31 2.05 -27.85
C PRO A 330 -8.88 1.60 -26.49
N ILE A 331 -8.16 1.89 -25.41
CA ILE A 331 -8.55 1.59 -24.03
C ILE A 331 -9.51 2.67 -23.57
N GLN A 332 -10.71 2.26 -23.14
CA GLN A 332 -11.65 3.17 -22.48
C GLN A 332 -11.22 3.38 -21.03
N PHE A 333 -11.35 4.63 -20.56
CA PHE A 333 -11.09 5.02 -19.17
C PHE A 333 -12.33 5.53 -18.47
N TYR A 334 -12.44 5.23 -17.18
CA TYR A 334 -13.36 5.87 -16.24
C TYR A 334 -12.56 6.77 -15.29
N LYS A 335 -12.92 8.05 -15.24
CA LYS A 335 -12.29 9.03 -14.35
C LYS A 335 -13.17 9.23 -13.12
N TYR A 336 -12.56 9.32 -11.94
CA TYR A 336 -13.26 9.59 -10.67
C TYR A 336 -12.66 10.83 -10.01
N GLU A 337 -13.50 11.75 -9.55
CA GLU A 337 -13.09 13.03 -8.96
C GLU A 337 -12.24 12.89 -7.69
N THR A 338 -12.35 11.74 -7.01
CA THR A 338 -11.58 11.34 -5.84
C THR A 338 -10.23 10.69 -6.19
N SER A 339 -9.86 10.62 -7.48
CA SER A 339 -8.65 9.95 -8.00
C SER A 339 -7.88 10.77 -9.04
N PRO A 340 -7.53 12.06 -8.76
CA PRO A 340 -6.88 12.93 -9.73
C PRO A 340 -5.56 12.35 -10.27
N ASN A 341 -4.70 11.80 -9.40
CA ASN A 341 -3.42 11.19 -9.79
C ASN A 341 -3.58 10.15 -10.92
N TYR A 342 -4.58 9.26 -10.84
CA TYR A 342 -4.85 8.29 -11.89
C TYR A 342 -5.42 8.94 -13.15
N ASN A 343 -6.38 9.86 -12.99
CA ASN A 343 -7.04 10.56 -14.11
C ASN A 343 -6.05 11.34 -14.99
N ASP A 344 -5.04 11.95 -14.35
CA ASP A 344 -4.12 12.90 -14.96
C ASP A 344 -2.86 12.18 -15.49
N ASN A 345 -2.32 11.21 -14.76
CA ASN A 345 -1.07 10.54 -15.13
C ASN A 345 -1.25 9.32 -16.03
N ILE A 346 -2.34 8.53 -15.89
CA ILE A 346 -2.55 7.29 -16.65
C ILE A 346 -3.93 7.18 -17.31
N GLY A 347 -4.70 8.28 -17.34
CA GLY A 347 -6.00 8.38 -18.02
C GLY A 347 -7.21 8.03 -17.14
N GLY A 348 -6.99 7.44 -15.97
CA GLY A 348 -8.02 6.99 -15.04
C GLY A 348 -8.01 5.47 -14.87
N PHE A 349 -9.17 4.91 -14.56
CA PHE A 349 -9.37 3.47 -14.39
C PHE A 349 -9.68 2.83 -15.75
N ALA A 350 -8.81 1.93 -16.21
CA ALA A 350 -8.97 1.28 -17.50
C ALA A 350 -10.12 0.27 -17.47
N VAL A 351 -10.86 0.20 -18.57
CA VAL A 351 -11.96 -0.76 -18.77
C VAL A 351 -11.43 -1.99 -19.52
N GLY A 352 -11.45 -3.14 -18.86
CA GLY A 352 -10.94 -4.41 -19.41
C GLY A 352 -11.86 -5.07 -20.43
N PRO A 353 -11.41 -6.18 -21.06
CA PRO A 353 -12.27 -7.00 -21.90
C PRO A 353 -13.36 -7.73 -21.09
N GLU A 354 -14.46 -8.06 -21.77
CA GLU A 354 -15.50 -8.93 -21.22
C GLU A 354 -15.03 -10.38 -21.08
N PHE A 355 -15.44 -11.02 -19.99
CA PHE A 355 -15.39 -12.48 -19.80
C PHE A 355 -16.75 -13.00 -19.35
N SER A 356 -17.02 -14.28 -19.60
CA SER A 356 -18.28 -14.94 -19.25
C SER A 356 -18.08 -15.99 -18.17
N VAL A 357 -19.04 -16.08 -17.25
CA VAL A 357 -19.06 -17.04 -16.15
C VAL A 357 -20.42 -17.71 -16.05
N LYS A 358 -20.43 -18.92 -15.48
CA LYS A 358 -21.63 -19.62 -15.04
C LYS A 358 -21.66 -19.62 -13.52
N GLU A 359 -22.84 -19.44 -12.95
CA GLU A 359 -23.08 -19.49 -11.51
C GLU A 359 -22.54 -20.77 -10.87
N GLY A 360 -22.01 -20.67 -9.65
CA GLY A 360 -21.57 -21.81 -8.85
C GLY A 360 -20.28 -22.48 -9.34
N ASN A 361 -19.91 -22.35 -10.62
CA ASN A 361 -18.63 -22.79 -11.15
C ASN A 361 -17.47 -22.09 -10.42
N ALA A 362 -16.43 -22.87 -10.14
CA ALA A 362 -15.21 -22.42 -9.52
C ALA A 362 -14.18 -22.00 -10.59
N TYR A 363 -13.52 -20.87 -10.38
CA TYR A 363 -12.51 -20.29 -11.28
C TYR A 363 -11.25 -19.94 -10.49
N PRO A 364 -10.05 -20.42 -10.89
CA PRO A 364 -8.81 -19.94 -10.29
C PRO A 364 -8.60 -18.46 -10.61
N VAL A 365 -8.20 -17.70 -9.60
CA VAL A 365 -7.92 -16.26 -9.69
C VAL A 365 -6.57 -15.97 -9.07
N GLU A 366 -5.77 -15.20 -9.81
CA GLU A 366 -4.42 -14.80 -9.42
C GLU A 366 -4.29 -13.31 -9.74
N ILE A 367 -4.01 -12.48 -8.73
CA ILE A 367 -3.87 -11.03 -8.91
C ILE A 367 -2.47 -10.63 -8.49
N LEU A 368 -1.73 -10.04 -9.44
CA LEU A 368 -0.40 -9.50 -9.24
C LEU A 368 -0.50 -7.99 -9.07
N ILE A 369 0.08 -7.49 -7.97
CA ILE A 369 0.33 -6.07 -7.73
C ILE A 369 1.81 -5.86 -7.44
N GLY A 370 2.33 -4.65 -7.57
CA GLY A 370 3.76 -4.37 -7.36
C GLY A 370 4.14 -2.93 -7.68
N GLU A 371 5.38 -2.57 -7.37
CA GLU A 371 5.79 -1.17 -7.19
C GLU A 371 7.15 -0.84 -7.84
N ILE A 372 7.25 0.19 -8.70
CA ILE A 372 8.42 0.52 -9.55
C ILE A 372 8.48 2.02 -9.97
N PRO A 373 9.00 2.93 -9.12
CA PRO A 373 10.33 2.76 -8.54
C PRO A 373 10.37 2.94 -7.02
N GLY A 374 9.22 2.97 -6.35
CA GLY A 374 9.06 3.39 -4.96
C GLY A 374 8.58 4.84 -4.84
N GLY A 375 7.96 5.12 -3.68
CA GLY A 375 7.44 6.44 -3.31
C GLY A 375 6.02 6.32 -2.79
N TYR A 376 5.06 6.21 -3.72
CA TYR A 376 3.66 5.97 -3.41
C TYR A 376 3.23 4.60 -3.92
N PHE A 377 2.11 4.11 -3.43
CA PHE A 377 1.48 2.89 -3.90
C PHE A 377 -0.05 3.04 -3.81
N GLY A 378 -0.77 2.41 -4.72
CA GLY A 378 -2.22 2.28 -4.63
C GLY A 378 -2.76 1.28 -5.63
N VAL A 379 -3.91 0.66 -5.34
CA VAL A 379 -4.57 -0.27 -6.25
C VAL A 379 -6.07 -0.22 -6.02
N SER A 380 -6.86 -0.30 -7.10
CA SER A 380 -8.28 -0.62 -6.97
C SER A 380 -8.77 -1.47 -8.13
N LEU A 381 -9.47 -2.56 -7.78
CA LEU A 381 -10.07 -3.49 -8.72
C LEU A 381 -11.60 -3.49 -8.56
N LEU A 382 -12.25 -2.82 -9.49
CA LEU A 382 -13.70 -2.75 -9.65
C LEU A 382 -14.16 -3.86 -10.59
N ILE A 383 -15.46 -4.19 -10.54
CA ILE A 383 -16.09 -5.12 -11.48
C ILE A 383 -17.39 -4.54 -12.03
N GLU A 384 -17.53 -4.57 -13.35
CA GLU A 384 -18.74 -4.20 -14.09
C GLU A 384 -19.46 -5.48 -14.53
N GLU A 385 -20.77 -5.52 -14.33
CA GLU A 385 -21.67 -6.50 -14.90
C GLU A 385 -22.32 -5.94 -16.16
N ILE A 386 -22.25 -6.68 -17.27
CA ILE A 386 -22.63 -6.15 -18.57
C ILE A 386 -24.16 -6.12 -18.70
N GLY A 387 -24.70 -4.90 -18.80
CA GLY A 387 -26.14 -4.64 -18.92
C GLY A 387 -26.81 -4.18 -17.61
N GLU A 388 -26.05 -4.15 -16.50
CA GLU A 388 -26.52 -3.60 -15.22
C GLU A 388 -26.50 -2.06 -15.23
N ASN A 389 -27.37 -1.43 -14.45
CA ASN A 389 -27.42 0.04 -14.34
C ASN A 389 -26.71 0.51 -13.07
N TYR A 390 -25.75 1.42 -13.24
CA TYR A 390 -24.98 2.00 -12.13
C TYR A 390 -25.29 3.48 -11.96
N GLU A 391 -25.24 3.95 -10.70
CA GLU A 391 -25.13 5.37 -10.40
C GLU A 391 -23.90 5.98 -11.10
N LYS A 392 -23.95 7.27 -11.42
CA LYS A 392 -22.86 7.97 -12.09
C LYS A 392 -22.15 8.94 -11.16
N ALA A 393 -20.83 8.93 -11.22
CA ALA A 393 -19.98 9.97 -10.63
C ALA A 393 -20.21 11.31 -11.34
N THR A 394 -19.69 12.40 -10.76
CA THR A 394 -19.82 13.76 -11.35
C THR A 394 -19.12 13.87 -12.72
N THR A 395 -18.16 12.98 -12.99
CA THR A 395 -17.47 12.79 -14.28
C THR A 395 -18.32 12.07 -15.34
N GLY A 396 -19.50 11.54 -14.98
CA GLY A 396 -20.33 10.68 -15.83
C GLY A 396 -19.92 9.20 -15.85
N ALA A 397 -18.79 8.83 -15.23
CA ALA A 397 -18.36 7.44 -15.10
C ALA A 397 -19.30 6.63 -14.17
N PRO A 398 -19.52 5.33 -14.42
CA PRO A 398 -20.32 4.49 -13.52
C PRO A 398 -19.58 4.28 -12.19
N ILE A 399 -20.31 4.34 -11.08
CA ILE A 399 -19.83 3.98 -9.74
C ILE A 399 -19.98 2.47 -9.61
N LEU A 400 -18.90 1.75 -9.93
CA LEU A 400 -18.87 0.29 -9.96
C LEU A 400 -18.61 -0.30 -8.56
N PRO A 401 -19.09 -1.52 -8.27
CA PRO A 401 -18.69 -2.25 -7.07
C PRO A 401 -17.25 -2.75 -7.14
N LEU A 402 -16.65 -2.98 -5.98
CA LEU A 402 -15.36 -3.66 -5.87
C LEU A 402 -15.49 -5.14 -6.26
N PHE A 403 -14.44 -5.71 -6.86
CA PHE A 403 -14.29 -7.16 -6.88
C PHE A 403 -13.98 -7.65 -5.45
N ARG A 404 -14.98 -8.26 -4.81
CA ARG A 404 -14.93 -8.71 -3.42
C ARG A 404 -15.43 -10.15 -3.25
N LEU A 405 -14.84 -10.86 -2.29
CA LEU A 405 -15.10 -12.27 -2.00
C LEU A 405 -16.05 -12.49 -0.80
N ASP A 406 -16.27 -11.44 0.00
CA ASP A 406 -17.27 -11.37 1.06
C ASP A 406 -17.93 -9.98 1.13
N ASN A 407 -18.84 -9.80 2.10
CA ASN A 407 -19.61 -8.57 2.27
C ASN A 407 -18.83 -7.43 2.96
N SER A 408 -17.58 -7.64 3.38
CA SER A 408 -16.82 -6.59 4.08
C SER A 408 -16.49 -5.44 3.13
N LEU A 409 -16.73 -4.22 3.59
CA LEU A 409 -16.29 -3.02 2.89
C LEU A 409 -14.85 -2.66 3.30
N PRO A 410 -14.12 -1.88 2.50
CA PRO A 410 -12.90 -1.22 2.94
C PRO A 410 -13.12 -0.44 4.25
N ASP A 411 -12.10 -0.37 5.11
CA ASP A 411 -12.19 0.44 6.33
C ASP A 411 -12.47 1.91 5.95
N PRO A 412 -13.57 2.52 6.43
CA PRO A 412 -13.93 3.90 6.09
C PRO A 412 -12.93 4.94 6.61
N ASN A 413 -12.01 4.56 7.51
CA ASN A 413 -10.97 5.42 8.06
C ASN A 413 -9.65 5.39 7.26
N MET A 414 -9.56 4.60 6.18
CA MET A 414 -8.36 4.62 5.33
C MET A 414 -8.24 5.96 4.61
N GLU A 415 -7.18 6.71 4.91
CA GLU A 415 -6.85 7.95 4.24
C GLU A 415 -6.22 7.71 2.87
N GLY A 416 -6.45 8.62 1.92
CA GLY A 416 -5.81 8.64 0.60
C GLY A 416 -6.80 8.78 -0.56
N PRO A 417 -6.38 9.37 -1.70
CA PRO A 417 -7.14 9.30 -2.95
C PRO A 417 -7.44 7.86 -3.38
N ALA A 418 -8.71 7.57 -3.70
CA ALA A 418 -9.20 6.27 -4.14
C ALA A 418 -10.48 6.44 -4.97
N PRO A 419 -10.85 5.51 -5.87
CA PRO A 419 -12.07 5.64 -6.66
C PRO A 419 -13.30 5.47 -5.76
N ARG A 420 -14.37 6.21 -6.06
CA ARG A 420 -15.70 5.89 -5.50
C ARG A 420 -16.15 4.53 -6.01
N TYR A 421 -16.74 3.73 -5.13
CA TYR A 421 -17.26 2.40 -5.44
C TYR A 421 -18.68 2.22 -4.89
N ALA A 422 -19.47 1.37 -5.55
CA ALA A 422 -20.79 0.97 -5.05
C ALA A 422 -20.62 -0.01 -3.87
N LYS A 423 -21.35 0.24 -2.78
CA LYS A 423 -21.34 -0.62 -1.59
C LYS A 423 -22.04 -1.96 -1.83
N GLU A 424 -23.00 -1.98 -2.74
CA GLU A 424 -23.71 -3.17 -3.20
C GLU A 424 -23.17 -3.67 -4.54
N GLY A 425 -23.13 -5.00 -4.71
CA GLY A 425 -22.54 -5.63 -5.88
C GLY A 425 -22.17 -7.11 -5.65
N PRO A 426 -21.77 -7.82 -6.72
CA PRO A 426 -21.60 -9.27 -6.74
C PRO A 426 -20.50 -9.76 -5.78
N ILE A 427 -20.82 -10.81 -5.01
CA ILE A 427 -19.90 -11.43 -4.03
C ILE A 427 -19.32 -12.73 -4.58
N TRP A 428 -18.03 -12.74 -4.88
CA TRP A 428 -17.33 -13.86 -5.50
C TRP A 428 -16.83 -14.84 -4.45
N LYS A 429 -17.75 -15.55 -3.78
CA LYS A 429 -17.45 -16.46 -2.66
C LYS A 429 -16.29 -17.39 -3.01
N GLN A 430 -15.29 -17.52 -2.14
CA GLN A 430 -14.19 -18.47 -2.36
C GLN A 430 -14.76 -19.90 -2.45
N SER A 431 -14.26 -20.68 -3.42
CA SER A 431 -14.44 -22.12 -3.37
C SER A 431 -13.44 -22.66 -2.35
N GLY A 432 -13.94 -23.20 -1.24
CA GLY A 432 -13.10 -23.81 -0.20
C GLY A 432 -12.11 -24.83 -0.77
N THR A 433 -10.98 -25.01 -0.07
CA THR A 433 -9.79 -25.77 -0.48
C THR A 433 -10.01 -27.29 -0.53
N SER A 434 -10.94 -27.74 -1.38
CA SER A 434 -11.06 -29.14 -1.77
C SER A 434 -9.98 -29.49 -2.79
N GLY A 435 -8.82 -29.90 -2.28
CA GLY A 435 -7.84 -30.72 -3.03
C GLY A 435 -7.09 -30.04 -4.18
N MET A 436 -6.20 -29.09 -3.87
CA MET A 436 -4.94 -29.09 -4.62
C MET A 436 -4.08 -30.23 -4.10
N VAL A 437 -4.16 -31.39 -4.77
CA VAL A 437 -3.18 -32.46 -4.61
C VAL A 437 -1.81 -31.89 -5.02
N PRO A 438 -0.77 -31.93 -4.17
CA PRO A 438 0.58 -31.60 -4.60
C PRO A 438 1.00 -32.59 -5.68
N GLY A 439 1.20 -32.09 -6.90
CA GLY A 439 1.78 -32.89 -7.98
C GLY A 439 3.21 -33.30 -7.60
N ILE A 440 3.49 -34.59 -7.78
CA ILE A 440 4.78 -35.25 -7.58
C ILE A 440 5.82 -34.67 -8.55
#